data_AF-A0A1H5G1D7-F1
#
_entry.id   AF-A0A1H5G1D7-F1
#
_cell.length_a   1.000
_cell.length_b   1.000
_cell.length_c   1.000
_cell.angle_alpha   90.00
_cell.angle_beta   90.00
_cell.angle_gamma   90.00
#
_symmetry.space_group_name_H-M   'P 1'
#
loop_
_entity.id
_entity.type
_entity.pdbx_description
1 polymer ?
#
loop_
_entity_poly.entity_id
_entity_poly.type
_entity_poly.pdbx_seq_one_letter_code
_entity_poly.pdbx_strand_id
1 'polypeptide(L)'
;MATVLGCARCQTPLKGPSDPKPNDTFACPSCGESDSLDNVKREVGEFVQEQAQQAFDDILRNTFKGSETITITETLGPERTYRFVPIEDGH
;
A
#
# COMPACT_ATOMS: atom_id res chain seq x y z
N MET A 1 -9.08 11.64 10.44
CA MET A 1 -9.11 10.49 9.52
C MET A 1 -8.06 9.51 10.01
N ALA A 2 -8.47 8.32 10.44
CA ALA A 2 -7.54 7.28 10.85
C ALA A 2 -7.29 6.36 9.66
N THR A 3 -6.01 6.13 9.34
CA THR A 3 -5.63 5.15 8.32
C THR A 3 -5.67 3.76 8.95
N VAL A 4 -6.44 2.86 8.36
CA VAL A 4 -6.58 1.48 8.83
C VAL A 4 -6.11 0.48 7.77
N LEU A 5 -5.83 -0.75 8.20
CA LEU A 5 -5.45 -1.84 7.31
C LEU A 5 -6.69 -2.32 6.54
N GLY A 6 -6.66 -2.18 5.22
CA GLY A 6 -7.76 -2.55 4.34
C GLY A 6 -7.38 -3.62 3.32
N CYS A 7 -8.38 -4.31 2.80
CA CYS A 7 -8.21 -5.19 1.63
C CYS A 7 -8.14 -4.33 0.37
N ALA A 8 -7.11 -4.50 -0.46
CA ALA A 8 -6.95 -3.77 -1.71
C ALA A 8 -8.09 -4.03 -2.69
N ARG A 9 -8.58 -5.27 -2.73
CA ARG A 9 -9.64 -5.70 -3.65
C ARG A 9 -11.02 -5.19 -3.27
N CYS A 10 -11.35 -5.23 -1.98
CA CYS A 10 -12.69 -4.86 -1.50
C CYS A 10 -12.77 -3.42 -0.98
N GLN A 11 -11.62 -2.76 -0.75
CA GLN A 11 -11.51 -1.45 -0.10
C GLN A 11 -12.25 -1.37 1.25
N THR A 12 -12.33 -2.49 1.96
CA THR A 12 -12.97 -2.58 3.28
C THR A 12 -11.94 -2.84 4.37
N PRO A 13 -12.17 -2.34 5.59
CA PRO A 13 -11.26 -2.58 6.72
C PRO A 13 -11.18 -4.08 7.02
N LEU A 14 -9.97 -4.55 7.30
CA LEU A 14 -9.75 -5.93 7.73
C LEU A 14 -10.31 -6.11 9.14
N LYS A 15 -10.94 -7.26 9.37
CA LYS A 15 -11.36 -7.68 10.71
C LYS A 15 -10.27 -8.55 11.32
N GLY A 16 -9.92 -8.24 12.56
CA GLY A 16 -8.97 -9.00 13.36
C GLY A 16 -9.42 -9.04 14.83
N PRO A 17 -8.69 -9.75 15.68
CA PRO A 17 -8.95 -9.76 17.11
C PRO A 17 -8.75 -8.38 17.73
N SER A 18 -9.50 -8.09 18.80
CA SER A 18 -9.47 -6.78 19.49
C SER A 18 -8.11 -6.44 20.12
N ASP A 19 -7.31 -7.46 20.47
CA ASP A 19 -5.94 -7.31 20.96
C ASP A 19 -4.99 -7.98 19.94
N PRO A 20 -4.52 -7.24 18.94
CA PRO A 20 -3.89 -7.84 17.77
C PRO A 20 -2.40 -8.13 18.00
N LYS A 21 -2.02 -9.40 17.90
CA LYS A 21 -0.64 -9.89 17.97
C LYS A 21 -0.03 -10.04 16.56
N PRO A 22 1.30 -10.08 16.43
CA PRO A 22 1.96 -10.17 15.11
C PRO A 22 1.54 -11.40 14.29
N ASN A 23 1.23 -12.51 14.97
CA ASN A 23 0.81 -13.76 14.35
C ASN A 23 -0.73 -13.90 14.26
N ASP A 24 -1.48 -12.89 14.70
CA ASP A 24 -2.94 -12.94 14.56
C ASP A 24 -3.34 -12.69 13.11
N THR A 25 -4.33 -13.46 12.67
CA THR A 25 -4.85 -13.38 11.32
C THR A 25 -5.86 -12.24 11.20
N PHE A 26 -5.64 -11.40 10.20
CA PHE A 26 -6.55 -10.35 9.76
C PHE A 26 -7.20 -10.80 8.46
N ALA A 27 -8.53 -10.71 8.38
CA ALA A 27 -9.28 -11.18 7.23
C ALA A 27 -10.20 -10.10 6.68
N CYS A 28 -10.33 -10.06 5.36
CA CYS A 28 -11.32 -9.26 4.67
C CYS A 28 -12.70 -9.90 4.86
N PRO A 29 -13.68 -9.19 5.43
CA PRO A 29 -15.02 -9.73 5.62
C PRO A 29 -15.79 -9.93 4.29
N SER A 30 -15.32 -9.33 3.19
CA SER A 30 -16.02 -9.33 1.91
C SER A 30 -15.55 -10.43 0.96
N CYS A 31 -14.24 -10.63 0.80
CA CYS A 31 -13.67 -11.64 -0.10
C CYS A 31 -12.96 -12.81 0.60
N GLY A 32 -12.77 -12.74 1.93
CA GLY A 32 -12.08 -13.77 2.70
C GLY A 32 -10.56 -13.75 2.61
N GLU A 33 -9.96 -12.76 1.92
CA GLU A 33 -8.50 -12.58 1.89
C GLU A 33 -7.97 -12.40 3.31
N SER A 34 -7.07 -13.26 3.75
CA SER A 34 -6.59 -13.24 5.14
C SER A 34 -5.11 -13.51 5.24
N ASP A 35 -4.44 -12.83 6.15
CA ASP A 35 -3.01 -13.01 6.39
C ASP A 35 -2.64 -12.57 7.82
N SER A 36 -1.41 -12.87 8.25
CA SER A 36 -0.93 -12.49 9.58
C SER A 36 -0.70 -10.98 9.66
N LEU A 37 -0.95 -10.37 10.82
CA LEU A 37 -0.76 -8.93 11.03
C LEU A 37 0.63 -8.43 10.61
N ASP A 38 1.67 -9.21 10.90
CA ASP A 38 3.04 -8.91 10.49
C ASP A 38 3.18 -8.78 8.96
N ASN A 39 2.62 -9.74 8.22
CA ASN A 39 2.66 -9.72 6.76
C ASN A 39 1.76 -8.61 6.18
N VAL A 40 0.57 -8.40 6.75
CA VAL A 40 -0.32 -7.29 6.35
C VAL A 40 0.38 -5.95 6.52
N LYS A 41 1.03 -5.72 7.67
CA LYS A 41 1.78 -4.48 7.93
C LYS A 41 2.96 -4.33 6.98
N ARG A 42 3.67 -5.41 6.70
CA ARG A 42 4.77 -5.42 5.73
C ARG A 42 4.29 -5.04 4.33
N GLU A 43 3.25 -5.69 3.81
CA GLU A 43 2.69 -5.37 2.49
C GLU A 43 2.20 -3.92 2.42
N VAL A 44 1.48 -3.46 3.45
CA VAL A 44 1.02 -2.06 3.53
C VAL A 44 2.20 -1.08 3.56
N GLY A 45 3.26 -1.39 4.30
CA GLY A 45 4.46 -0.58 4.35
C GLY A 45 5.19 -0.51 3.00
N GLU A 46 5.31 -1.65 2.31
CA GLU A 46 5.87 -1.72 0.96
C GLU A 46 5.02 -0.92 -0.04
N PHE A 47 3.68 -1.01 0.03
CA PHE A 47 2.78 -0.22 -0.81
C PHE A 47 2.98 1.29 -0.60
N VAL A 48 3.03 1.75 0.65
CA VAL A 48 3.24 3.17 0.96
C VAL A 48 4.60 3.64 0.45
N GLN A 49 5.64 2.82 0.61
CA GLN A 49 6.98 3.14 0.10
C GLN A 49 7.01 3.21 -1.43
N GLU A 50 6.33 2.31 -2.12
CA GLU A 50 6.22 2.33 -3.59
C GLU A 50 5.46 3.57 -4.07
N GLN A 51 4.31 3.88 -3.46
CA GLN A 51 3.52 5.07 -3.76
C GLN A 51 4.32 6.36 -3.51
N ALA A 52 5.09 6.42 -2.42
CA ALA A 52 5.96 7.56 -2.15
C ALA A 52 7.03 7.70 -3.23
N GLN A 53 7.71 6.61 -3.62
CA GLN A 53 8.71 6.64 -4.69
C GLN A 53 8.12 7.07 -6.02
N GLN A 54 6.94 6.57 -6.39
CA GLN A 54 6.24 6.98 -7.62
C GLN A 54 5.87 8.47 -7.60
N ALA A 55 5.37 8.99 -6.47
CA ALA A 55 5.06 10.41 -6.32
C ALA A 55 6.32 11.28 -6.42
N PHE A 56 7.43 10.86 -5.83
CA PHE A 56 8.72 11.56 -5.98
C PHE A 56 9.22 11.52 -7.43
N ASP A 57 9.12 10.38 -8.12
CA ASP A 57 9.53 10.26 -9.52
C ASP A 57 8.68 11.17 -10.43
N ASP A 58 7.36 11.26 -10.20
CA ASP A 58 6.48 12.17 -10.95
C ASP A 58 6.82 13.65 -10.72
N ILE A 59 7.13 14.04 -9.47
CA ILE A 59 7.60 15.39 -9.15
C ILE A 59 8.93 15.68 -9.84
N LEU A 60 9.87 14.74 -9.81
CA LEU A 60 11.16 14.87 -10.50
C LEU A 60 10.94 14.99 -12.02
N ARG A 61 10.12 14.13 -12.62
CA ARG A 61 9.75 14.23 -14.04
C ARG A 61 9.16 15.59 -14.39
N ASN A 62 8.23 16.10 -13.59
CA ASN A 62 7.58 17.38 -13.86
C ASN A 62 8.56 18.56 -13.68
N THR A 63 9.50 18.45 -12.74
CA THR A 63 10.54 19.47 -12.50
C THR A 63 11.64 19.43 -13.56
N PHE A 64 12.02 18.25 -14.05
CA PHE A 64 13.09 18.05 -15.04
C PHE A 64 12.59 17.96 -16.48
N LYS A 65 11.26 17.98 -16.73
CA LYS A 65 10.65 18.07 -18.08
C LYS A 65 11.09 19.29 -18.90
N GLY A 66 11.69 20.30 -18.26
CA GLY A 66 12.32 21.45 -18.92
C GLY A 66 13.79 21.27 -19.31
N SER A 67 14.41 20.14 -18.98
CA SER A 67 15.84 19.88 -19.19
C SER A 67 16.02 18.65 -20.09
N GLU A 68 16.26 18.87 -21.39
CA GLU A 68 16.36 17.85 -22.46
C GLU A 68 17.45 16.77 -22.27
N THR A 69 18.16 16.71 -21.14
CA THR A 69 19.38 15.88 -20.98
C THR A 69 19.30 14.80 -19.89
N ILE A 70 18.19 14.63 -19.17
CA ILE A 70 18.11 13.63 -18.10
C ILE A 70 17.17 12.49 -18.49
N THR A 71 17.77 11.40 -18.95
CA THR A 71 17.08 10.11 -19.10
C THR A 71 16.85 9.55 -17.69
N ILE A 72 15.68 9.85 -17.11
CA ILE A 72 15.23 9.18 -15.90
C ILE A 72 14.88 7.75 -16.31
N THR A 73 15.79 6.82 -16.00
CA THR A 73 15.60 5.39 -16.25
C THR A 73 14.50 4.91 -15.31
N GLU A 74 13.28 4.98 -15.82
CA GLU A 74 12.05 4.52 -15.19
C GLU A 74 12.18 3.02 -14.92
N THR A 75 12.72 2.68 -13.76
CA THR A 75 12.76 1.31 -13.31
C THR A 75 11.37 1.05 -12.74
N LEU A 76 10.39 0.89 -13.63
CA LEU A 76 9.07 0.34 -13.31
C LEU A 76 9.35 -1.04 -12.73
N GLY A 77 9.52 -1.09 -11.41
CA GLY A 77 9.58 -2.33 -10.67
C GLY A 77 8.35 -3.16 -11.03
N PRO A 78 8.44 -4.50 -11.00
CA PRO A 78 7.32 -5.35 -11.34
C PRO A 78 6.09 -4.91 -10.54
N GLU A 79 4.96 -4.63 -11.22
CA GLU A 79 3.68 -4.24 -10.60
C GLU A 79 3.34 -5.25 -9.49
N ARG A 80 3.69 -4.92 -8.25
CA ARG A 80 3.38 -5.77 -7.13
C ARG A 80 1.90 -5.59 -6.86
N THR A 81 1.12 -6.63 -7.13
CA THR A 81 -0.30 -6.64 -6.76
C THR A 81 -0.40 -6.81 -5.25
N TYR A 82 -0.42 -5.69 -4.52
CA TYR A 82 -0.60 -5.69 -3.07
C TYR A 82 -2.02 -6.14 -2.71
N ARG A 83 -2.14 -7.09 -1.78
CA ARG A 83 -3.45 -7.58 -1.31
C ARG A 83 -4.01 -6.69 -0.20
N PHE A 84 -3.13 -6.00 0.51
CA PHE A 84 -3.44 -5.14 1.64
C PHE A 84 -2.90 -3.73 1.41
N VAL A 85 -3.75 -2.72 1.66
CA VAL A 85 -3.44 -1.29 1.44
C VAL A 85 -3.95 -0.46 2.61
N PRO A 86 -3.36 0.73 2.85
CA PRO A 86 -3.95 1.68 3.77
C PRO A 86 -5.26 2.20 3.18
N ILE A 87 -6.35 2.16 3.95
CA ILE A 87 -7.62 2.79 3.60
C ILE A 87 -8.00 3.83 4.66
N GLU A 88 -8.82 4.79 4.26
CA GLU A 88 -9.35 5.80 5.17
C GLU A 88 -10.64 5.27 5.83
N ASP A 89 -10.62 5.10 7.15
CA ASP A 89 -11.84 4.79 7.91
C ASP A 89 -12.51 6.13 8.28
N GLY A 90 -13.62 6.42 7.61
CA GLY A 90 -14.38 7.65 7.74
C GLY A 90 -15.44 7.63 8.84
N HIS A 91 -15.20 6.91 9.94
CA HIS A 91 -16.12 6.88 11.09
C HIS A 91 -16.14 8.21 11.86
#